data_AF-A0A2V5L8F2-F1
#
_entry.id   AF-A0A2V5L8F2-F1
#
_cell.length_a   1.000
_cell.length_b   1.000
_cell.length_c   1.000
_cell.angle_alpha   90.00
_cell.angle_beta   90.00
_cell.angle_gamma   90.00
#
_symmetry.space_group_name_H-M   'P 1'
#
loop_
_entity.id
_entity.type
_entity.pdbx_description
1 polymer ?
#
loop_
_entity_poly.entity_id
_entity_poly.type
_entity_poly.pdbx_seq_one_letter_code
_entity_poly.pdbx_strand_id
1 'polypeptide(L)'
;MPSGDKAKRKKSSGKESELDSALDQVGDESAAAAMNEFRDLLAQAKGDTTELVRQNANELEQRLILLKQGKIDKEDFDYFVENQKRDLRVFIDSQPAQVQERAENLTLHVLDIAATKVVPVLLAAL
;
A
#
# COMPACT_ATOMS: atom_id res chain seq x y z
N MET A 1 16.93 -41.23 -19.15
CA MET A 1 15.66 -40.54 -18.82
C MET A 1 14.80 -41.48 -17.97
N PRO A 2 13.93 -41.02 -17.05
CA PRO A 2 13.75 -39.69 -16.44
C PRO A 2 13.87 -39.75 -14.89
N SER A 3 14.14 -38.67 -14.17
CA SER A 3 13.08 -37.79 -13.66
C SER A 3 13.67 -36.49 -13.15
N GLY A 4 13.06 -35.39 -13.58
CA GLY A 4 13.50 -34.04 -13.29
C GLY A 4 13.32 -33.67 -11.82
N ASP A 5 14.43 -33.30 -11.19
CA ASP A 5 14.45 -32.47 -10.01
C ASP A 5 13.91 -31.08 -10.35
N LYS A 6 12.59 -30.93 -10.27
CA LYS A 6 11.98 -29.60 -10.15
C LYS A 6 12.36 -29.06 -8.78
N ALA A 7 13.39 -28.22 -8.77
CA ALA A 7 13.70 -27.34 -7.66
C ALA A 7 12.42 -26.66 -7.18
N LYS A 8 11.89 -27.10 -6.03
CA LYS A 8 10.88 -26.36 -5.28
C LYS A 8 11.53 -25.01 -4.95
N ARG A 9 11.14 -23.97 -5.69
CA ARG A 9 11.43 -22.58 -5.34
C ARG A 9 10.97 -22.41 -3.89
N LYS A 10 11.94 -22.33 -2.97
CA LYS A 10 11.71 -21.87 -1.60
C LYS A 10 11.05 -20.50 -1.73
N LYS A 11 9.74 -20.43 -1.49
CA LYS A 11 9.09 -19.15 -1.14
C LYS A 11 9.88 -18.62 0.04
N SER A 12 10.58 -17.52 -0.18
CA SER A 12 11.22 -16.74 0.87
C SER A 12 10.15 -16.39 1.88
N SER A 13 10.21 -17.01 3.06
CA SER A 13 9.45 -16.63 4.24
C SER A 13 9.96 -15.29 4.75
N GLY A 14 9.72 -14.22 3.99
CA GLY A 14 9.53 -12.91 4.60
C GLY A 14 8.28 -13.06 5.47
N LYS A 15 8.32 -12.55 6.70
CA LYS A 15 7.10 -12.37 7.50
C LYS A 15 6.06 -11.70 6.60
N GLU A 16 5.03 -12.43 6.16
CA GLU A 16 3.86 -11.82 5.56
C GLU A 16 3.33 -10.82 6.60
N SER A 17 3.23 -9.56 6.22
CA SER A 17 2.68 -8.56 7.12
C SER A 17 1.21 -8.90 7.41
N GLU A 18 0.68 -8.50 8.56
CA GLU A 18 -0.74 -8.69 8.87
C GLU A 18 -1.66 -8.06 7.80
N LEU A 19 -1.15 -7.04 7.10
CA LEU A 19 -1.78 -6.41 5.95
C LEU A 19 -1.77 -7.35 4.74
N ASP A 20 -0.62 -7.95 4.39
CA ASP A 20 -0.52 -8.88 3.27
C ASP A 20 -1.52 -10.02 3.38
N SER A 21 -1.63 -10.65 4.55
CA SER A 21 -2.60 -11.74 4.73
C SER A 21 -4.06 -11.31 4.57
N ALA A 22 -4.37 -10.01 4.73
CA ALA A 22 -5.71 -9.47 4.49
C ALA A 22 -5.97 -9.29 2.99
N LEU A 23 -4.99 -8.78 2.26
CA LEU A 23 -5.09 -8.52 0.82
C LEU A 23 -5.15 -9.82 -0.01
N ASP A 24 -4.66 -10.95 0.52
CA ASP A 24 -4.73 -12.26 -0.15
C ASP A 24 -6.11 -12.93 -0.08
N GLN A 25 -7.06 -12.40 0.71
CA GLN A 25 -8.41 -12.97 0.85
C GLN A 25 -9.39 -12.46 -0.23
N VAL A 26 -8.89 -11.68 -1.20
CA VAL A 26 -9.69 -11.04 -2.24
C VAL A 26 -9.91 -12.00 -3.41
N GLY A 27 -11.17 -12.41 -3.60
CA GLY A 27 -11.56 -13.34 -4.68
C GLY A 27 -11.90 -12.70 -6.03
N ASP A 28 -11.93 -11.37 -6.13
CA ASP A 28 -12.21 -10.64 -7.38
C ASP A 28 -10.90 -10.28 -8.09
N GLU A 29 -10.76 -10.73 -9.34
CA GLU A 29 -9.55 -10.56 -10.16
C GLU A 29 -9.18 -9.08 -10.38
N SER A 30 -10.16 -8.19 -10.46
CA SER A 30 -9.95 -6.75 -10.59
C SER A 30 -9.42 -6.13 -9.29
N ALA A 31 -9.89 -6.62 -8.15
CA ALA A 31 -9.43 -6.19 -6.85
C ALA A 31 -8.03 -6.77 -6.55
N ALA A 32 -7.73 -7.99 -6.99
CA ALA A 32 -6.41 -8.60 -6.85
C ALA A 32 -5.30 -7.82 -7.59
N ALA A 33 -5.59 -7.30 -8.79
CA ALA A 33 -4.64 -6.44 -9.52
C ALA A 33 -4.33 -5.14 -8.73
N ALA A 34 -5.37 -4.47 -8.22
CA ALA A 34 -5.20 -3.26 -7.40
C ALA A 34 -4.47 -3.55 -6.09
N MET A 35 -4.67 -4.73 -5.47
CA MET A 35 -3.95 -5.12 -4.25
C MET A 35 -2.45 -5.32 -4.53
N ASN A 36 -2.10 -5.91 -5.67
CA ASN A 36 -0.70 -6.08 -6.05
C ASN A 36 -0.04 -4.74 -6.38
N GLU A 37 -0.70 -3.88 -7.16
CA GLU A 37 -0.23 -2.52 -7.43
C GLU A 37 -0.01 -1.75 -6.12
N PHE A 38 -0.97 -1.82 -5.21
CA PHE A 38 -0.85 -1.19 -3.89
C PHE A 38 0.37 -1.68 -3.12
N ARG A 39 0.57 -3.01 -3.03
CA ARG A 39 1.71 -3.61 -2.33
C ARG A 39 3.04 -3.15 -2.92
N ASP A 40 3.15 -3.17 -4.26
CA ASP A 40 4.37 -2.80 -4.95
C ASP A 40 4.71 -1.32 -4.73
N LEU A 41 3.71 -0.44 -4.83
CA LEU A 41 3.93 1.00 -4.60
C LEU A 41 4.21 1.29 -3.12
N LEU A 42 3.51 0.65 -2.18
CA LEU A 42 3.76 0.82 -0.75
C LEU A 42 5.17 0.35 -0.38
N ALA A 43 5.62 -0.79 -0.91
CA ALA A 43 6.97 -1.29 -0.70
C ALA A 43 8.03 -0.34 -1.28
N GLN A 44 7.81 0.19 -2.49
CA GLN A 44 8.68 1.19 -3.09
C GLN A 44 8.74 2.48 -2.26
N ALA A 45 7.59 2.98 -1.80
CA ALA A 45 7.51 4.19 -1.00
C ALA A 45 8.18 4.02 0.37
N LYS A 46 8.04 2.85 1.01
CA LYS A 46 8.77 2.51 2.25
C LYS A 46 10.28 2.38 2.04
N GLY A 47 10.72 2.02 0.84
CA GLY A 47 12.14 1.97 0.43
C GLY A 47 12.69 3.27 -0.14
N ASP A 48 11.89 4.34 -0.19
CA ASP A 48 12.26 5.61 -0.80
C ASP A 48 13.42 6.29 -0.04
N THR A 49 14.28 6.98 -0.80
CA THR A 49 15.37 7.80 -0.24
C THR A 49 14.85 9.10 0.37
N THR A 50 13.66 9.54 -0.04
CA THR A 50 12.98 10.72 0.48
C THR A 50 12.28 10.38 1.79
N GLU A 51 12.70 11.05 2.86
CA GLU A 51 12.15 10.82 4.21
C GLU A 51 10.63 10.93 4.25
N LEU A 52 10.08 12.00 3.66
CA LEU A 52 8.64 12.28 3.69
C LEU A 52 7.82 11.17 3.02
N VAL A 53 8.29 10.68 1.86
CA VAL A 53 7.64 9.58 1.13
C VAL A 53 7.62 8.31 2.00
N ARG A 54 8.76 8.00 2.62
CA ARG A 54 8.89 6.85 3.50
C ARG A 54 8.03 6.96 4.75
N GLN A 55 7.97 8.14 5.37
CA GLN A 55 7.13 8.38 6.56
C GLN A 55 5.66 8.22 6.22
N ASN A 56 5.19 8.86 5.15
CA ASN A 56 3.81 8.71 4.66
C ASN A 56 3.44 7.24 4.43
N ALA A 57 4.31 6.47 3.78
CA ALA A 57 4.06 5.06 3.50
C ALA A 57 3.98 4.20 4.78
N ASN A 58 4.86 4.45 5.76
CA ASN A 58 4.80 3.73 7.04
C ASN A 58 3.55 4.11 7.85
N GLU A 59 3.18 5.40 7.88
CA GLU A 59 1.96 5.85 8.54
C GLU A 59 0.71 5.25 7.90
N LEU A 60 0.65 5.20 6.57
CA LEU A 60 -0.44 4.56 5.84
C LEU A 60 -0.59 3.08 6.21
N GLU A 61 0.51 2.32 6.22
CA GLU A 61 0.49 0.91 6.63
C GLU A 61 -0.04 0.75 8.06
N GLN A 62 0.42 1.59 8.99
CA GLN A 62 -0.08 1.57 10.37
C GLN A 62 -1.58 1.89 10.46
N ARG A 63 -2.07 2.87 9.69
CA ARG A 63 -3.50 3.21 9.66
C ARG A 63 -4.36 2.08 9.11
N LEU A 64 -3.90 1.38 8.07
CA LEU A 64 -4.58 0.20 7.55
C LEU A 64 -4.63 -0.95 8.57
N ILE A 65 -3.55 -1.17 9.32
CA ILE A 65 -3.52 -2.16 10.42
C ILE A 65 -4.51 -1.77 11.53
N LEU A 66 -4.52 -0.51 11.95
CA LEU A 66 -5.44 -0.01 12.98
C LEU A 66 -6.91 -0.14 12.54
N LEU A 67 -7.21 0.16 11.27
CA LEU A 67 -8.54 0.01 10.69
C LEU A 67 -8.98 -1.45 10.70
N LYS A 68 -8.12 -2.36 10.25
CA LYS A 68 -8.37 -3.81 10.30
C LYS A 68 -8.62 -4.32 11.73
N GLN A 69 -7.93 -3.75 12.71
CA GLN A 69 -8.12 -4.09 14.12
C GLN A 69 -9.37 -3.44 14.74
N GLY A 70 -10.13 -2.64 13.98
CA GLY A 70 -11.29 -1.90 14.47
C GLY A 70 -10.94 -0.80 15.48
N LYS A 71 -9.67 -0.36 15.52
CA LYS A 71 -9.19 0.68 16.45
C LYS A 71 -9.42 2.10 15.94
N ILE A 72 -9.59 2.24 14.64
CA ILE A 72 -10.07 3.44 13.96
C ILE A 72 -11.17 2.99 13.00
N ASP A 73 -12.09 3.87 12.68
CA ASP A 73 -13.12 3.59 11.68
C ASP A 73 -12.75 4.15 10.29
N LYS A 74 -13.66 4.02 9.33
CA LYS A 74 -13.46 4.53 7.98
C LYS A 74 -13.34 6.05 7.94
N GLU A 75 -14.09 6.76 8.78
CA GLU A 75 -14.09 8.23 8.80
C GLU A 75 -12.75 8.75 9.32
N ASP A 76 -12.22 8.14 10.38
CA ASP A 76 -10.87 8.40 10.88
C ASP A 76 -9.79 8.16 9.80
N PHE A 77 -9.92 7.07 9.04
CA PHE A 77 -8.99 6.74 7.96
C PHE A 77 -9.09 7.73 6.80
N ASP A 78 -10.30 8.06 6.34
CA ASP A 78 -10.54 9.02 5.27
C ASP A 78 -10.00 10.41 5.66
N TYR A 79 -10.21 10.83 6.91
CA TYR A 79 -9.67 12.08 7.43
C TYR A 79 -8.13 12.10 7.38
N PHE A 80 -7.47 11.01 7.79
CA PHE A 80 -6.02 10.86 7.66
C PHE A 80 -5.58 11.00 6.20
N VAL A 81 -6.22 10.29 5.27
CA VAL A 81 -5.87 10.33 3.84
C VAL A 81 -5.99 11.75 3.29
N GLU A 82 -7.11 12.44 3.54
CA GLU A 82 -7.32 13.79 3.02
C GLU A 82 -6.36 14.82 3.63
N ASN A 83 -5.94 14.63 4.89
CA ASN A 83 -4.91 15.47 5.49
C ASN A 83 -3.54 15.23 4.82
N GLN A 84 -3.12 13.96 4.68
CA GLN A 84 -1.85 13.62 4.03
C GLN A 84 -1.78 14.12 2.59
N LYS A 85 -2.87 14.01 1.83
CA LYS A 85 -2.92 14.51 0.45
C LYS A 85 -2.64 16.00 0.36
N ARG A 86 -3.15 16.81 1.29
CA ARG A 86 -2.90 18.27 1.31
C ARG A 86 -1.42 18.58 1.52
N ASP A 87 -0.80 17.92 2.49
CA ASP A 87 0.62 18.14 2.81
C ASP A 87 1.53 17.64 1.68
N LEU A 88 1.21 16.48 1.09
CA LEU A 88 2.00 15.88 0.02
C LEU A 88 1.87 16.63 -1.31
N ARG A 89 0.74 17.30 -1.58
CA ARG A 89 0.58 18.16 -2.77
C ARG A 89 1.65 19.25 -2.81
N VAL A 90 1.85 19.92 -1.67
CA VAL A 90 2.87 20.98 -1.53
C VAL A 90 4.27 20.42 -1.76
N PHE A 91 4.55 19.23 -1.22
CA PHE A 91 5.82 18.55 -1.44
C PHE A 91 6.04 18.23 -2.93
N ILE A 92 5.07 17.61 -3.60
CA ILE A 92 5.14 17.23 -5.01
C ILE A 92 5.36 18.45 -5.90
N ASP A 93 4.59 19.52 -5.69
CA ASP A 93 4.69 20.75 -6.46
C ASP A 93 6.04 21.45 -6.28
N SER A 94 6.75 21.17 -5.18
CA SER A 94 8.11 21.66 -4.93
C SER A 94 9.22 20.83 -5.58
N GLN A 95 8.89 19.64 -6.10
CA GLN A 95 9.89 18.75 -6.71
C GLN A 95 10.24 19.17 -8.14
N PRO A 96 11.47 18.85 -8.61
CA PRO A 96 11.79 18.94 -10.03
C PRO A 96 10.85 18.08 -10.88
N ALA A 97 10.49 18.57 -12.08
CA ALA A 97 9.58 17.88 -12.98
C ALA A 97 9.99 16.42 -13.28
N GLN A 98 11.30 16.13 -13.31
CA GLN A 98 11.84 14.79 -13.58
C GLN A 98 11.50 13.75 -12.50
N VAL A 99 11.19 14.19 -11.28
CA VAL A 99 10.86 13.29 -10.15
C VAL A 99 9.45 13.52 -9.60
N GLN A 100 8.72 14.49 -10.15
CA GLN A 100 7.37 14.83 -9.71
C GLN A 100 6.39 13.68 -9.91
N GLU A 101 6.41 13.01 -11.07
CA GLU A 101 5.59 11.82 -11.34
C GLU A 101 5.88 10.69 -10.35
N ARG A 102 7.16 10.44 -10.08
CA ARG A 102 7.58 9.45 -9.08
C ARG A 102 7.07 9.82 -7.70
N ALA A 103 7.21 11.08 -7.30
CA ALA A 103 6.73 11.57 -6.02
C ALA A 103 5.21 11.39 -5.90
N GLU A 104 4.44 11.77 -6.92
CA GLU A 104 2.99 11.60 -6.97
C GLU A 104 2.56 10.14 -6.85
N ASN A 105 3.21 9.24 -7.60
CA ASN A 105 2.92 7.81 -7.57
C ASN A 105 3.20 7.17 -6.20
N LEU A 106 4.33 7.52 -5.57
CA LEU A 106 4.73 6.95 -4.28
C LEU A 106 4.07 7.63 -3.07
N THR A 107 3.22 8.63 -3.31
CA THR A 107 2.50 9.36 -2.25
C THR A 107 0.99 9.38 -2.49
N LEU A 108 0.49 10.27 -3.35
CA LEU A 108 -0.93 10.49 -3.58
C LEU A 108 -1.61 9.25 -4.19
N HIS A 109 -1.00 8.63 -5.20
CA HIS A 109 -1.60 7.46 -5.85
C HIS A 109 -1.72 6.28 -4.89
N VAL A 110 -0.70 6.05 -4.06
CA VAL A 110 -0.74 5.04 -3.00
C VAL A 110 -1.87 5.29 -2.00
N LEU A 111 -2.09 6.55 -1.61
CA LEU A 111 -3.20 6.92 -0.72
C LEU A 111 -4.56 6.72 -1.40
N ASP A 112 -4.66 7.03 -2.69
CA ASP A 112 -5.89 6.86 -3.47
C ASP A 112 -6.26 5.39 -3.66
N ILE A 113 -5.29 4.52 -3.99
CA ILE A 113 -5.55 3.09 -4.06
C ILE A 113 -5.96 2.55 -2.69
N ALA A 114 -5.29 2.98 -1.61
CA ALA A 114 -5.64 2.56 -0.27
C ALA A 114 -7.11 2.90 0.07
N ALA A 115 -7.51 4.16 -0.12
CA ALA A 115 -8.86 4.62 0.22
C ALA A 115 -9.95 4.02 -0.68
N THR A 116 -9.68 3.88 -1.98
CA THR A 116 -10.73 3.52 -2.96
C THR A 116 -10.81 2.03 -3.27
N LYS A 117 -9.74 1.27 -3.04
CA LYS A 117 -9.65 -0.16 -3.39
C LYS A 117 -9.37 -1.04 -2.19
N VAL A 118 -8.42 -0.66 -1.33
CA VAL A 118 -7.98 -1.52 -0.21
C VAL A 118 -8.97 -1.46 0.95
N VAL A 119 -9.34 -0.26 1.41
CA VAL A 119 -10.24 -0.08 2.55
C VAL A 119 -11.61 -0.76 2.36
N PRO A 120 -12.30 -0.61 1.21
CA PRO A 120 -13.58 -1.29 1.00
C PRO A 120 -13.48 -2.81 1.14
N VAL A 121 -12.38 -3.39 0.66
CA VAL A 121 -12.10 -4.82 0.78
C VAL A 121 -11.85 -5.20 2.23
N LEU A 122 -10.99 -4.45 2.94
CA LEU A 122 -10.69 -4.72 4.34
C LEU A 122 -11.96 -4.68 5.19
N LEU A 123 -12.84 -3.70 4.98
CA LEU A 123 -14.09 -3.57 5.70
C LEU A 123 -15.11 -4.67 5.35
N ALA A 124 -15.11 -5.16 4.11
CA ALA A 124 -15.96 -6.28 3.70
C ALA A 124 -15.52 -7.63 4.30
N ALA A 125 -14.28 -7.74 4.78
CA ALA A 125 -13.69 -8.93 5.37
C ALA A 125 -13.77 -8.98 6.92
N LEU A 126 -14.27 -7.92 7.56
CA LEU A 126 -14.52 -7.85 9.02
C LEU A 126 -15.89 -8.43 9.38
#